data_AF-F7SAN4-F1
#
_entry.id   AF-F7SAN4-F1
#
_cell.length_a   1.000
_cell.length_b   1.000
_cell.length_c   1.000
_cell.angle_alpha   90.00
_cell.angle_beta   90.00
_cell.angle_gamma   90.00
#
_symmetry.space_group_name_H-M   'P 1'
#
loop_
_entity.id
_entity.type
_entity.pdbx_description
1 polymer ?
#
loop_
_entity_poly.entity_id
_entity_poly.type
_entity_poly.pdbx_seq_one_letter_code
_entity_poly.pdbx_strand_id
1 'polypeptide(L)'
;MVENRADLLIKLAERLSRRGQRLHFCYEAGPCGYGLHRLLSGLGHDCTVVAPSLIPKKPGDRVKTNRRDATMLARLHRAGELTAVWVPDATHEAIRDLVRARATAARGLTKARQHLTGFLLRHGKIYAGPRA
;
A
#
# COMPACT_ATOMS: atom_id res chain seq x y z
N MET A 1 12.89 -6.26 -12.07
CA MET A 1 12.19 -5.81 -10.85
C MET A 1 13.03 -6.30 -9.69
N VAL A 2 13.22 -5.49 -8.67
CA VAL A 2 13.96 -5.88 -7.47
C VAL A 2 12.93 -6.33 -6.45
N GLU A 3 13.17 -7.46 -5.82
CA GLU A 3 12.29 -7.97 -4.78
C GLU A 3 12.26 -7.00 -3.59
N ASN A 4 11.10 -6.85 -2.94
CA ASN A 4 10.95 -5.97 -1.78
C ASN A 4 11.58 -6.58 -0.52
N ARG A 5 12.90 -6.79 -0.57
CA ARG A 5 13.74 -7.32 0.51
C ARG A 5 14.81 -6.30 0.84
N ALA A 6 14.92 -5.98 2.12
CA ALA A 6 15.82 -4.92 2.59
C ALA A 6 17.28 -5.16 2.18
N ASP A 7 17.77 -6.41 2.29
CA ASP A 7 19.15 -6.76 1.95
C ASP A 7 19.47 -6.57 0.46
N LEU A 8 18.53 -6.89 -0.42
CA LEU A 8 18.69 -6.70 -1.86
C LEU A 8 18.62 -5.22 -2.26
N LEU A 9 17.75 -4.47 -1.60
CA LEU A 9 17.57 -3.04 -1.84
C LEU A 9 18.77 -2.21 -1.38
N ILE A 10 19.35 -2.54 -0.22
CA ILE A 10 20.58 -1.93 0.28
C ILE A 10 21.72 -2.19 -0.71
N LYS A 11 21.98 -3.45 -1.08
CA LYS A 11 23.02 -3.80 -2.05
C LYS A 11 22.83 -3.11 -3.40
N LEU A 12 21.59 -2.98 -3.85
CA LEU A 12 21.27 -2.26 -5.07
C LEU A 12 21.59 -0.77 -4.94
N ALA A 13 21.14 -0.13 -3.86
CA ALA A 13 21.36 1.27 -3.60
C ALA A 13 22.86 1.57 -3.56
N GLU A 14 23.64 0.83 -2.77
CA GLU A 14 25.10 0.92 -2.68
C GLU A 14 25.77 0.74 -4.05
N ARG A 15 25.34 -0.26 -4.83
CA ARG A 15 25.88 -0.51 -6.17
C ARG A 15 25.62 0.66 -7.11
N LEU A 16 24.44 1.26 -7.04
CA LEU A 16 24.04 2.37 -7.89
C LEU A 16 24.59 3.71 -7.40
N SER A 17 24.90 3.85 -6.11
CA SER A 17 25.44 5.06 -5.49
C SER A 17 26.97 5.05 -5.36
N ARG A 18 27.68 4.10 -5.98
CA ARG A 18 29.15 3.92 -5.91
C ARG A 18 30.01 5.18 -6.07
N ARG A 19 29.52 6.23 -6.71
CA ARG A 19 30.23 7.52 -6.87
C ARG A 19 29.77 8.59 -5.87
N GLY A 20 29.10 8.20 -4.78
CA GLY A 20 28.55 9.10 -3.78
C GLY A 20 27.29 9.85 -4.21
N GLN A 21 26.67 9.49 -5.33
CA GLN A 21 25.46 10.18 -5.79
C GLN A 21 24.23 9.83 -4.95
N ARG A 22 23.42 10.85 -4.64
CA ARG A 22 22.08 10.67 -4.11
C ARG A 22 21.17 10.14 -5.21
N LEU A 23 20.56 8.98 -4.98
CA LEU A 23 19.62 8.36 -5.90
C LEU A 23 18.19 8.87 -5.65
N HIS A 24 17.39 8.90 -6.71
CA HIS A 24 15.95 9.14 -6.63
C HIS A 24 15.20 7.86 -7.01
N PHE A 25 14.38 7.38 -6.09
CA PHE A 25 13.53 6.21 -6.26
C PHE A 25 12.07 6.64 -6.33
N CYS A 26 11.25 5.85 -7.00
CA CYS A 26 9.80 5.98 -6.92
C CYS A 26 9.13 4.61 -6.95
N TYR A 27 7.98 4.48 -6.28
CA TYR A 27 7.13 3.30 -6.36
C TYR A 27 5.66 3.65 -6.13
N GLU A 28 4.76 2.82 -6.65
CA GLU A 28 3.31 2.98 -6.48
C GLU A 28 2.89 2.66 -5.05
N ALA A 29 2.02 3.49 -4.46
CA ALA A 29 1.41 3.17 -3.18
C ALA A 29 0.66 1.83 -3.28
N GLY A 30 0.99 0.89 -2.40
CA GLY A 30 0.48 -0.47 -2.44
C GLY A 30 0.24 -1.05 -1.04
N PRO A 31 -0.22 -2.30 -0.95
CA PRO A 31 -0.55 -2.94 0.33
C PRO A 31 0.68 -3.19 1.22
N CYS A 32 1.88 -3.15 0.66
CA CYS A 32 3.14 -3.41 1.37
C CYS A 32 3.60 -2.26 2.29
N GLY A 33 2.83 -1.17 2.39
CA GLY A 33 3.10 -0.04 3.28
C GLY A 33 4.29 0.83 2.85
N TYR A 34 4.94 1.46 3.83
CA TYR A 34 5.95 2.51 3.63
C TYR A 34 7.36 2.11 4.09
N GLY A 35 7.60 0.82 4.34
CA GLY A 35 8.90 0.30 4.77
C GLY A 35 10.01 0.55 3.74
N LEU A 36 9.70 0.40 2.45
CA LEU A 36 10.64 0.69 1.35
C LEU A 36 11.07 2.16 1.34
N HIS A 37 10.10 3.08 1.47
CA HIS A 37 10.36 4.50 1.58
C HIS A 37 11.30 4.79 2.77
N ARG A 38 10.96 4.30 3.96
CA ARG A 38 11.80 4.48 5.17
C ARG A 38 13.21 3.94 5.00
N LEU A 39 13.37 2.76 4.41
CA LEU A 39 14.68 2.15 4.18
C LEU A 39 15.54 3.04 3.27
N LEU A 40 15.01 3.43 2.10
CA LEU A 40 15.76 4.22 1.13
C LEU A 40 16.06 5.63 1.64
N SER A 41 15.10 6.27 2.33
CA SER A 41 15.32 7.55 2.99
C SER A 41 16.36 7.46 4.10
N GLY A 42 16.36 6.38 4.88
CA GLY A 42 17.37 6.11 5.92
C GLY A 42 18.78 5.91 5.35
N LEU A 43 18.90 5.44 4.11
CA LEU A 43 20.16 5.36 3.37
C LEU A 43 20.58 6.70 2.73
N GLY A 44 19.83 7.79 2.97
CA GLY A 44 20.11 9.13 2.43
C GLY A 44 19.63 9.34 0.99
N HIS A 45 18.81 8.44 0.44
CA HIS A 45 18.25 8.58 -0.90
C HIS A 45 16.87 9.23 -0.87
N ASP A 46 16.48 9.80 -2.00
CA ASP A 46 15.11 10.30 -2.19
C ASP A 46 14.19 9.16 -2.64
N CYS A 47 12.99 9.09 -2.08
CA CYS A 47 12.01 8.08 -2.42
C CYS A 47 10.61 8.69 -2.50
N THR A 48 10.02 8.72 -3.68
CA THR A 48 8.66 9.22 -3.90
C THR A 48 7.66 8.07 -3.93
N VAL A 49 6.67 8.10 -3.03
CA VAL A 49 5.53 7.17 -3.08
C VAL A 49 4.43 7.80 -3.95
N VAL A 50 3.96 7.09 -4.96
CA VAL A 50 3.14 7.63 -6.05
C VAL A 50 1.68 7.20 -5.90
N ALA A 51 0.73 8.12 -6.12
CA ALA A 51 -0.70 7.81 -6.14
C ALA A 51 -1.07 7.01 -7.40
N PRO A 52 -1.45 5.72 -7.33
CA PRO A 52 -1.64 4.88 -8.52
C PRO A 52 -2.76 5.35 -9.45
N SER A 53 -3.78 6.01 -8.89
CA SER A 53 -4.94 6.53 -9.61
C SER A 53 -4.65 7.80 -10.40
N LEU A 54 -3.54 8.48 -10.12
CA LEU A 54 -3.16 9.76 -10.75
C LEU A 54 -2.01 9.59 -11.75
N ILE A 55 -1.52 8.37 -11.96
CA ILE A 55 -0.49 8.09 -12.97
C ILE A 55 -1.12 8.21 -14.36
N PRO A 56 -0.60 9.08 -15.25
CA PRO A 56 -1.07 9.17 -16.63
C PRO A 56 -0.93 7.82 -17.34
N LYS A 57 -2.03 7.33 -17.95
CA LYS A 57 -2.04 6.09 -18.73
C LYS A 57 -2.65 6.36 -20.10
N LYS A 58 -2.01 5.82 -21.14
CA LYS A 58 -2.53 5.91 -22.50
C LYS A 58 -3.77 5.01 -22.63
N PRO A 59 -4.88 5.51 -23.20
CA PRO A 59 -6.02 4.67 -23.53
C PRO A 59 -5.59 3.50 -24.42
N GLY A 60 -6.06 2.28 -24.10
CA GLY A 60 -5.72 1.06 -24.85
C GLY A 60 -4.40 0.39 -24.44
N ASP A 61 -3.59 1.00 -23.57
CA ASP A 61 -2.37 0.35 -23.05
C ASP A 61 -2.73 -0.68 -21.98
N ARG A 62 -3.04 -1.90 -22.42
CA ARG A 62 -3.48 -3.02 -21.57
C ARG A 62 -2.36 -3.99 -21.21
N VAL A 63 -1.15 -3.82 -21.78
CA VAL A 63 -0.03 -4.75 -21.56
C VAL A 63 0.73 -4.35 -20.31
N LYS A 64 0.28 -4.89 -19.17
CA LYS A 64 0.96 -4.68 -17.89
C LYS A 64 2.18 -5.59 -17.79
N THR A 65 3.37 -5.01 -17.77
CA THR A 65 4.59 -5.74 -17.41
C THR A 65 5.42 -4.89 -16.46
N ASN A 66 5.97 -5.55 -15.46
CA ASN A 66 6.73 -4.90 -14.41
C ASN A 66 7.91 -4.05 -14.93
N ARG A 67 8.54 -4.45 -16.04
CA ARG A 67 9.63 -3.69 -16.66
C ARG A 67 9.13 -2.42 -17.36
N ARG A 68 8.00 -2.50 -18.08
CA ARG A 68 7.39 -1.34 -18.74
C ARG A 68 6.89 -0.33 -17.71
N ASP A 69 6.19 -0.82 -16.70
CA ASP A 69 5.65 0.00 -15.60
C ASP A 69 6.78 0.76 -14.89
N ALA A 70 7.88 0.06 -14.52
CA ALA A 70 9.03 0.69 -13.88
C ALA A 70 9.71 1.75 -14.79
N THR A 71 9.84 1.48 -16.09
CA THR A 71 10.42 2.44 -17.04
C THR A 71 9.53 3.67 -17.21
N MET A 72 8.21 3.47 -17.29
CA MET A 72 7.23 4.55 -17.38
C MET A 72 7.28 5.43 -16.12
N LEU A 73 7.24 4.82 -14.94
CA LEU A 73 7.35 5.53 -13.66
C LEU A 73 8.64 6.36 -13.58
N ALA A 74 9.79 5.78 -13.94
CA ALA A 74 11.05 6.52 -13.95
C ALA A 74 11.03 7.73 -14.91
N ARG A 75 10.38 7.61 -16.08
CA ARG A 75 10.24 8.72 -17.02
C ARG A 75 9.34 9.83 -16.47
N LEU A 76 8.19 9.48 -15.91
CA LEU A 76 7.26 10.42 -15.30
C LEU A 76 7.86 11.11 -14.07
N HIS A 77 8.61 10.36 -13.25
CA HIS A 77 9.33 10.90 -12.09
C HIS A 77 10.35 11.96 -12.52
N ARG A 78 11.17 11.64 -13.54
CA ARG A 78 12.13 12.57 -14.11
C ARG A 78 11.47 13.82 -14.70
N ALA A 79 10.25 13.70 -15.22
CA ALA A 79 9.47 14.81 -15.76
C ALA A 79 8.74 15.64 -14.69
N GLY A 80 8.73 15.20 -13.43
CA GLY A 80 7.95 15.85 -12.36
C GLY A 80 6.44 15.63 -12.48
N GLU A 81 6.00 14.64 -13.27
CA GLU A 81 4.58 14.39 -13.57
C GLU A 81 3.92 13.42 -12.57
N LEU A 82 4.66 12.95 -11.56
CA LEU A 82 4.11 12.03 -10.55
C LEU A 82 3.53 12.80 -9.36
N THR A 83 2.31 12.44 -8.97
CA THR A 83 1.72 12.95 -7.73
C THR A 83 2.20 12.11 -6.54
N ALA A 84 2.99 12.72 -5.68
CA ALA A 84 3.43 12.11 -4.43
C ALA A 84 2.25 11.97 -3.44
N VAL A 85 2.16 10.83 -2.76
CA VAL A 85 1.29 10.69 -1.59
C VAL A 85 2.04 11.11 -0.33
N TRP A 86 1.29 11.61 0.64
CA TRP A 86 1.85 11.80 1.97
C TRP A 86 2.18 10.44 2.61
N VAL A 87 3.42 10.32 3.09
CA VAL A 87 3.91 9.13 3.79
C VAL A 87 3.76 9.35 5.29
N PRO A 88 2.89 8.56 5.98
CA PRO A 88 2.78 8.63 7.42
C PRO A 88 4.09 8.20 8.11
N ASP A 89 4.35 8.77 9.27
CA ASP A 89 5.34 8.21 10.19
C ASP A 89 4.81 6.94 10.89
N ALA A 90 5.66 6.30 11.69
CA ALA A 90 5.33 5.08 12.40
C ALA A 90 4.14 5.23 13.35
N THR A 91 3.97 6.41 13.98
CA THR A 91 2.88 6.68 14.92
C THR A 91 1.55 6.80 14.17
N HIS A 92 1.53 7.53 13.06
CA HIS A 92 0.36 7.66 12.21
C HIS A 92 -0.05 6.33 11.57
N GLU A 93 0.92 5.49 11.18
CA GLU A 93 0.66 4.11 10.72
C GLU A 93 0.01 3.28 11.82
N ALA A 94 0.58 3.26 13.02
CA ALA A 94 0.06 2.49 14.14
C ALA A 94 -1.40 2.86 14.48
N ILE A 95 -1.73 4.15 14.52
CA ILE A 95 -3.10 4.61 14.76
C ILE A 95 -4.03 4.17 13.63
N ARG A 96 -3.61 4.31 12.36
CA ARG A 96 -4.42 3.88 11.21
C ARG A 96 -4.68 2.39 11.22
N ASP A 97 -3.68 1.59 11.56
CA ASP A 97 -3.80 0.14 11.61
C ASP A 97 -4.73 -0.31 12.74
N LEU A 98 -4.67 0.35 13.91
CA LEU A 98 -5.63 0.13 14.99
C LEU A 98 -7.08 0.44 14.54
N VAL A 99 -7.30 1.60 13.92
CA VAL A 99 -8.64 2.01 13.43
C VAL A 99 -9.15 1.02 12.38
N ARG A 100 -8.29 0.59 11.44
CA ARG A 100 -8.63 -0.40 10.42
C ARG A 100 -8.94 -1.76 11.04
N ALA A 101 -8.16 -2.21 12.00
CA ALA A 101 -8.37 -3.47 12.72
C ALA A 101 -9.72 -3.47 13.44
N ARG A 102 -10.05 -2.39 14.17
CA ARG A 102 -11.37 -2.22 14.80
C ARG A 102 -12.50 -2.26 13.78
N ALA A 103 -12.37 -1.53 12.66
CA ALA A 103 -13.40 -1.51 11.61
C ALA A 103 -13.61 -2.90 10.98
N THR A 104 -12.52 -3.65 10.77
CA THR A 104 -12.58 -5.03 10.28
C THR A 104 -13.26 -5.96 11.27
N ALA A 105 -12.91 -5.87 12.56
CA ALA A 105 -13.55 -6.64 13.61
C ALA A 105 -15.06 -6.34 13.71
N ALA A 106 -15.45 -5.06 13.65
CA ALA A 106 -16.85 -4.66 13.65
C ALA A 106 -17.63 -5.23 12.46
N ARG A 107 -17.08 -5.18 11.24
CA ARG A 107 -17.67 -5.82 10.07
C ARG A 107 -17.79 -7.34 10.24
N GLY A 108 -16.77 -7.97 10.83
CA GLY A 108 -16.76 -9.40 11.14
C GLY A 108 -17.90 -9.78 12.10
N LEU A 109 -18.06 -9.02 13.19
CA LEU A 109 -19.15 -9.21 14.16
C LEU A 109 -20.53 -9.08 13.49
N THR A 110 -20.74 -8.04 12.68
CA THR A 110 -22.00 -7.85 11.97
C THR A 110 -22.32 -9.03 11.06
N LYS A 111 -21.34 -9.50 10.27
CA LYS A 111 -21.51 -10.68 9.41
C LYS A 111 -21.83 -11.93 10.21
N ALA A 112 -21.11 -12.18 11.31
CA ALA A 112 -21.35 -13.33 12.17
C ALA A 112 -22.77 -13.32 12.77
N ARG A 113 -23.24 -12.14 13.24
CA ARG A 113 -24.62 -11.97 13.73
C ARG A 113 -25.65 -12.25 12.64
N GLN A 114 -25.46 -11.70 11.43
CA GLN A 114 -26.35 -11.94 10.30
C GLN A 114 -26.43 -13.43 9.93
N HIS A 115 -25.29 -14.12 9.88
CA HIS A 115 -25.24 -15.55 9.61
C HIS A 115 -25.98 -16.37 10.68
N LEU A 116 -25.76 -16.05 11.96
CA LEU A 116 -26.42 -16.74 13.07
C LEU A 116 -27.93 -16.51 13.05
N THR A 117 -28.37 -15.26 12.91
CA THR A 117 -29.80 -14.93 12.83
C THR A 117 -30.47 -15.63 11.65
N GLY A 118 -29.84 -15.62 10.46
CA GLY A 118 -30.36 -16.33 9.30
C GLY A 118 -30.43 -17.85 9.51
N PHE A 119 -29.43 -18.44 10.17
CA PHE A 119 -29.46 -19.86 10.54
C PHE A 119 -30.61 -20.18 11.49
N LEU A 120 -30.74 -19.44 12.60
CA LEU A 120 -31.79 -19.65 13.60
C LEU A 120 -33.20 -19.47 13.00
N LEU A 121 -33.38 -18.46 12.14
CA LEU A 121 -34.64 -18.20 11.45
C LEU A 121 -35.06 -19.39 10.58
N ARG A 122 -34.13 -19.99 9.82
CA ARG A 122 -34.41 -21.20 9.02
C ARG A 122 -34.85 -22.40 9.85
N HIS A 123 -34.49 -22.44 11.13
CA HIS A 123 -34.90 -23.48 12.08
C HIS A 123 -36.09 -23.04 12.97
N GLY A 124 -36.79 -21.96 12.61
CA GLY A 124 -37.95 -21.47 13.34
C GLY A 124 -37.63 -20.90 14.73
N LYS A 125 -36.36 -20.60 15.03
CA LYS A 125 -35.94 -20.00 16.30
C LYS A 125 -35.87 -18.48 16.15
N ILE A 126 -36.90 -17.79 16.63
CA ILE A 126 -37.02 -16.33 16.56
C ILE A 126 -36.59 -15.72 17.89
N TYR A 127 -35.66 -14.77 17.84
CA TYR A 127 -35.27 -13.99 19.02
C TYR A 127 -36.24 -12.81 19.20
N ALA A 128 -36.99 -12.79 20.31
CA ALA A 128 -38.04 -11.79 20.57
C ALA A 128 -37.52 -10.44 21.13
N GLY A 129 -36.20 -10.23 21.19
CA GLY A 129 -35.61 -9.06 21.86
C GLY A 129 -35.49 -9.26 23.38
N PRO A 130 -34.84 -8.31 24.09
CA PRO A 130 -34.82 -8.30 25.54
C PRO A 130 -36.25 -8.11 26.08
N ARG A 131 -36.63 -8.83 27.15
CA ARG A 131 -37.83 -8.48 27.92
C ARG A 131 -37.56 -7.11 28.59
N ALA A 132 -38.48 -6.17 28.38
CA ALA A 132 -38.47 -4.85 29.01
C ALA A 132 -38.58 -4.96 30.54
#